data_AF-A0A7S1NIA8-F1
#
_entry.id   AF-A0A7S1NIA8-F1
#
_cell.length_a   1.000
_cell.length_b   1.000
_cell.length_c   1.000
_cell.angle_alpha   90.00
_cell.angle_beta   90.00
_cell.angle_gamma   90.00
#
_symmetry.space_group_name_H-M   'P 1'
#
loop_
_entity.id
_entity.type
_entity.pdbx_description
1 polymer ?
#
loop_
_entity_poly.entity_id
_entity_poly.type
_entity_poly.pdbx_seq_one_letter_code
_entity_poly.pdbx_strand_id
1 'polypeptide(L)'
;ALMHPMHDKYDIMNEQLNKKLLLQSKDFVKLLVELVARHIEKGTGALVVSAVLDFMMFALVPPFSDTTPEEQFDAVLLELYQKAGKPMFKLFQHPSPALIKAAGLLMKAMVEEGEQRVAQDMQRQALLQGSMLWHLHNAAF
;
A
#
# COMPACT_ATOMS: atom_id res chain seq x y z
N ALA A 1 -11.97 -9.93 8.14
CA ALA A 1 -10.97 -8.88 7.87
C ALA A 1 -9.85 -9.05 8.87
N LEU A 2 -8.58 -8.93 8.48
CA LEU A 2 -7.39 -9.07 9.37
C LEU A 2 -7.35 -8.04 10.52
N MET A 3 -8.24 -7.05 10.47
CA MET A 3 -8.18 -5.76 11.16
C MET A 3 -9.17 -5.64 12.32
N HIS A 4 -9.89 -6.71 12.61
CA HIS A 4 -10.83 -6.77 13.73
C HIS A 4 -10.54 -8.05 14.49
N PRO A 5 -10.61 -8.01 15.83
CA PRO A 5 -10.60 -9.21 16.64
C PRO A 5 -11.58 -10.24 16.08
N MET A 6 -11.07 -11.39 15.65
CA MET A 6 -11.91 -12.46 15.11
C MET A 6 -12.55 -13.28 16.23
N HIS A 7 -12.32 -12.90 17.50
CA HIS A 7 -12.93 -13.47 18.69
C HIS A 7 -13.03 -12.46 19.83
N ASP A 8 -13.96 -12.69 20.76
CA ASP A 8 -14.27 -11.76 21.85
C ASP A 8 -13.18 -11.65 22.93
N LYS A 9 -12.24 -12.61 22.98
CA LYS A 9 -11.18 -12.70 24.00
C LYS A 9 -9.81 -12.22 23.53
N TYR A 10 -9.76 -11.17 22.73
CA TYR A 10 -8.49 -10.66 22.21
C TYR A 10 -7.76 -9.82 23.26
N ASP A 11 -6.44 -9.92 23.25
CA ASP A 11 -5.57 -9.10 24.08
C ASP A 11 -4.83 -8.11 23.18
N ILE A 12 -5.08 -6.83 23.43
CA ILE A 12 -4.55 -5.71 22.63
C ILE A 12 -3.01 -5.74 22.61
N MET A 13 -2.36 -6.12 23.71
CA MET A 13 -0.90 -6.19 23.77
C MET A 13 -0.36 -7.28 22.84
N ASN A 14 -1.03 -8.43 22.79
CA ASN A 14 -0.66 -9.51 21.87
C ASN A 14 -0.91 -9.12 20.41
N GLU A 15 -1.99 -8.41 20.10
CA GLU A 15 -2.25 -7.94 18.72
C GLU A 15 -1.19 -6.93 18.25
N GLN A 16 -0.78 -6.00 19.12
CA GLN A 16 0.31 -5.05 18.81
C GLN A 16 1.65 -5.77 18.65
N LEU A 17 1.94 -6.77 19.50
CA LEU A 17 3.15 -7.59 19.38
C LEU A 17 3.15 -8.38 18.06
N ASN A 18 2.02 -8.99 17.70
CA ASN A 18 1.86 -9.73 16.44
C ASN A 18 2.11 -8.82 15.24
N LYS A 19 1.51 -7.62 15.24
CA LYS A 19 1.75 -6.61 14.20
C LYS A 19 3.24 -6.30 14.08
N LYS A 20 3.90 -5.97 15.20
CA LYS A 20 5.32 -5.68 15.22
C LYS A 20 6.15 -6.83 14.63
N LEU A 21 5.91 -8.06 15.08
CA LEU A 21 6.65 -9.24 14.63
C LEU A 21 6.45 -9.54 13.14
N LEU A 22 5.23 -9.37 12.62
CA LEU A 22 4.94 -9.53 11.19
C LEU A 22 5.70 -8.51 10.35
N LEU A 23 5.68 -7.24 10.75
CA LEU A 23 6.33 -6.15 9.99
C LEU A 23 7.85 -6.14 10.16
N GLN A 24 8.39 -6.70 11.25
CA GLN A 24 9.83 -6.86 11.47
C GLN A 24 10.46 -7.88 10.52
N SER A 25 9.68 -8.84 10.02
CA SER A 25 10.18 -9.85 9.08
C SER A 25 10.36 -9.28 7.68
N LYS A 26 11.59 -8.86 7.36
CA LYS A 26 11.95 -8.27 6.07
C LYS A 26 11.62 -9.19 4.88
N ASP A 27 11.90 -10.48 5.02
CA ASP A 27 11.62 -11.46 3.96
C ASP A 27 10.12 -11.61 3.70
N PHE A 28 9.31 -11.56 4.75
CA PHE A 28 7.86 -11.64 4.62
C PHE A 28 7.29 -10.39 3.93
N VAL A 29 7.67 -9.20 4.40
CA VAL A 29 7.22 -7.93 3.80
C VAL A 29 7.65 -7.86 2.34
N LYS A 30 8.92 -8.14 2.04
CA LYS A 30 9.44 -8.17 0.68
C LYS A 30 8.67 -9.14 -0.21
N LEU A 31 8.39 -10.36 0.27
CA LEU A 31 7.61 -11.35 -0.48
C LEU A 31 6.23 -10.80 -0.85
N LEU A 32 5.52 -10.19 0.10
CA LEU A 32 4.19 -9.61 -0.14
C LEU A 32 4.25 -8.45 -1.14
N VAL A 33 5.23 -7.56 -1.00
CA VAL A 33 5.38 -6.42 -1.89
C VAL A 33 5.75 -6.86 -3.32
N GLU A 34 6.66 -7.83 -3.48
CA GLU A 34 7.03 -8.39 -4.78
C GLU A 34 5.88 -9.21 -5.41
N LEU A 35 5.02 -9.81 -4.60
CA LEU A 35 3.80 -10.49 -5.05
C LEU A 35 2.81 -9.49 -5.62
N VAL A 36 2.50 -8.41 -4.88
CA VAL A 36 1.52 -7.40 -5.33
C VAL A 36 2.02 -6.64 -6.55
N ALA A 37 3.31 -6.26 -6.60
CA ALA A 37 3.91 -5.60 -7.75
C ALA A 37 3.73 -6.44 -9.03
N ARG A 38 4.05 -7.74 -8.98
CA ARG A 38 3.85 -8.67 -10.13
C ARG A 38 2.40 -8.75 -10.58
N HIS A 39 1.46 -8.88 -9.63
CA HIS A 39 0.05 -9.02 -9.97
C HIS A 39 -0.53 -7.73 -10.57
N ILE A 40 -0.14 -6.56 -10.05
CA ILE A 40 -0.49 -5.26 -10.62
C ILE A 40 0.07 -5.13 -12.04
N GLU A 41 1.35 -5.48 -12.25
CA GLU A 41 1.98 -5.36 -13.56
C GLU A 41 1.31 -6.23 -14.64
N LYS A 42 0.92 -7.46 -14.26
CA LYS A 42 0.25 -8.42 -15.13
C LYS A 42 -1.26 -8.20 -15.25
N GLY A 43 -1.86 -7.35 -14.42
CA GLY A 43 -3.31 -7.16 -14.36
C GLY A 43 -4.08 -8.42 -13.93
N THR A 44 -3.54 -9.18 -12.97
CA THR A 44 -4.13 -10.45 -12.51
C THR A 44 -4.32 -10.47 -11.00
N GLY A 45 -5.12 -11.41 -10.49
CA GLY A 45 -5.17 -11.69 -9.05
C GLY A 45 -5.75 -10.55 -8.21
N ALA A 46 -6.83 -9.90 -8.66
CA ALA A 46 -7.41 -8.73 -8.00
C ALA A 46 -7.71 -8.94 -6.49
N LEU A 47 -8.13 -10.14 -6.09
CA LEU A 47 -8.34 -10.47 -4.67
C LEU A 47 -7.03 -10.57 -3.88
N VAL A 48 -5.98 -11.10 -4.50
CA VAL A 48 -4.63 -11.14 -3.90
C VAL A 48 -4.09 -9.72 -3.74
N VAL A 49 -4.23 -8.90 -4.78
CA VAL A 49 -3.86 -7.49 -4.73
C VAL A 49 -4.61 -6.79 -3.60
N SER A 50 -5.93 -6.93 -3.52
CA SER A 50 -6.74 -6.31 -2.47
C SER A 50 -6.26 -6.71 -1.08
N ALA A 51 -6.08 -8.02 -0.83
CA ALA A 51 -5.66 -8.52 0.48
C ALA A 51 -4.28 -8.00 0.89
N VAL A 52 -3.33 -7.93 -0.05
CA VAL A 52 -1.99 -7.39 0.23
C VAL A 52 -2.05 -5.88 0.44
N LEU A 53 -2.82 -5.13 -0.33
CA LEU A 53 -2.99 -3.69 -0.10
C LEU A 53 -3.66 -3.41 1.25
N ASP A 54 -4.64 -4.22 1.67
CA ASP A 54 -5.25 -4.12 3.01
C ASP A 54 -4.21 -4.33 4.11
N PHE A 55 -3.30 -5.31 3.93
CA PHE A 55 -2.18 -5.53 4.85
C PHE A 55 -1.20 -4.34 4.87
N MET A 56 -0.90 -3.73 3.71
CA MET A 56 -0.05 -2.54 3.67
C MET A 56 -0.74 -1.34 4.31
N MET A 57 -2.05 -1.17 4.12
CA MET A 57 -2.84 -0.12 4.78
C MET A 57 -2.84 -0.30 6.30
N PHE A 58 -2.88 -1.53 6.80
CA PHE A 58 -2.72 -1.82 8.23
C PHE A 58 -1.41 -1.30 8.81
N ALA A 59 -0.33 -1.37 8.03
CA ALA A 59 0.97 -0.89 8.44
C ALA A 59 1.11 0.63 8.29
N LEU A 60 0.58 1.22 7.21
CA LEU A 60 0.99 2.55 6.74
C LEU A 60 -0.12 3.62 6.73
N VAL A 61 -1.39 3.27 6.94
CA VAL A 61 -2.51 4.23 6.79
C VAL A 61 -3.29 4.41 8.11
N PRO A 62 -3.58 5.66 8.52
CA PRO A 62 -4.38 5.93 9.71
C PRO A 62 -5.80 5.35 9.62
N PRO A 63 -6.41 4.93 10.76
CA PRO A 63 -5.87 5.01 12.13
C PRO A 63 -4.94 3.84 12.50
N PHE A 64 -4.72 2.88 11.59
CA PHE A 64 -4.02 1.65 11.95
C PHE A 64 -2.52 1.87 12.09
N SER A 65 -1.94 2.73 11.25
CA SER A 65 -0.53 3.13 11.31
C SER A 65 -0.09 3.63 12.68
N ASP A 66 -1.00 4.19 13.47
CA ASP A 66 -0.69 4.77 14.79
C ASP A 66 -0.13 3.74 15.79
N THR A 67 -0.36 2.45 15.52
CA THR A 67 0.17 1.33 16.31
C THR A 67 1.37 0.63 15.66
N THR A 68 1.81 1.11 14.50
CA THR A 68 3.03 0.62 13.84
C THR A 68 4.23 1.33 14.45
N PRO A 69 5.24 0.62 14.99
CA PRO A 69 6.44 1.28 15.45
C PRO A 69 7.20 1.93 14.29
N GLU A 70 7.78 3.10 14.53
CA GLU A 70 8.43 3.97 13.53
C GLU A 70 9.44 3.22 12.64
N GLU A 71 10.34 2.42 13.25
CA GLU A 71 11.31 1.62 12.50
C GLU A 71 10.66 0.64 11.51
N GLN A 72 9.57 -0.01 11.90
CA GLN A 72 8.84 -0.93 11.01
C GLN A 72 8.02 -0.16 9.97
N PHE A 73 7.49 1.01 10.32
CA PHE A 73 6.77 1.87 9.39
C PHE A 73 7.69 2.28 8.22
N ASP A 74 8.86 2.84 8.53
CA ASP A 74 9.84 3.30 7.54
C ASP A 74 10.31 2.14 6.64
N ALA A 75 10.60 0.99 7.24
CA ALA A 75 11.05 -0.19 6.50
C ALA A 75 9.98 -0.68 5.50
N VAL A 76 8.71 -0.73 5.91
CA VAL A 76 7.61 -1.17 5.05
C VAL A 76 7.32 -0.13 3.96
N LEU A 77 7.33 1.17 4.29
CA LEU A 77 7.12 2.25 3.34
C LEU A 77 8.20 2.23 2.25
N LEU A 78 9.47 2.08 2.65
CA LEU A 78 10.60 2.03 1.73
C LEU A 78 10.51 0.81 0.79
N GLU A 79 10.21 -0.38 1.32
CA GLU A 79 10.06 -1.60 0.50
C GLU A 79 8.90 -1.44 -0.50
N LEU A 80 7.75 -0.94 -0.04
CA LEU A 80 6.58 -0.70 -0.87
C LEU A 80 6.87 0.29 -2.00
N TYR A 81 7.53 1.41 -1.70
CA TYR A 81 7.97 2.38 -2.70
C TYR A 81 8.90 1.74 -3.73
N GLN A 82 9.97 1.07 -3.28
CA GLN A 82 11.01 0.55 -4.18
C GLN A 82 10.50 -0.49 -5.17
N LYS A 83 9.53 -1.31 -4.75
CA LYS A 83 9.04 -2.45 -5.54
C LYS A 83 7.71 -2.21 -6.21
N ALA A 84 6.79 -1.50 -5.55
CA ALA A 84 5.42 -1.33 -6.00
C ALA A 84 5.02 0.12 -6.30
N GLY A 85 5.85 1.13 -5.95
CA GLY A 85 5.52 2.55 -6.15
C GLY A 85 5.14 2.88 -7.60
N LYS A 86 5.95 2.47 -8.57
CA LYS A 86 5.64 2.64 -10.00
C LYS A 86 4.48 1.74 -10.47
N PRO A 87 4.47 0.41 -10.21
CA PRO A 87 3.34 -0.45 -10.57
C PRO A 87 1.97 0.06 -10.09
N MET A 88 1.88 0.61 -8.89
CA MET A 88 0.62 1.06 -8.30
C MET A 88 -0.11 2.13 -9.13
N PHE A 89 0.58 2.89 -10.00
CA PHE A 89 -0.10 3.83 -10.90
C PHE A 89 -1.07 3.14 -11.87
N LYS A 90 -0.83 1.86 -12.22
CA LYS A 90 -1.76 1.08 -13.04
C LYS A 90 -3.10 0.83 -12.36
N LEU A 91 -3.13 0.84 -11.01
CA LEU A 91 -4.37 0.59 -10.27
C LEU A 91 -5.40 1.70 -10.43
N PHE A 92 -5.01 2.92 -10.79
CA PHE A 92 -5.95 4.01 -11.07
C PHE A 92 -6.85 3.76 -12.28
N GLN A 93 -6.46 2.82 -13.16
CA GLN A 93 -7.27 2.38 -14.30
C GLN A 93 -8.01 1.07 -14.02
N HIS A 94 -7.90 0.51 -12.81
CA HIS A 94 -8.54 -0.76 -12.48
C HIS A 94 -10.06 -0.57 -12.30
N PRO A 95 -10.92 -1.49 -12.77
CA PRO A 95 -12.39 -1.35 -12.68
C PRO A 95 -12.96 -1.39 -11.24
N SER A 96 -12.13 -1.60 -10.22
CA SER A 96 -12.58 -1.75 -8.83
C SER A 96 -12.24 -0.48 -8.05
N PRO A 97 -13.25 0.30 -7.62
CA PRO A 97 -13.02 1.52 -6.85
C PRO A 97 -12.27 1.28 -5.53
N ALA A 98 -12.43 0.11 -4.93
CA ALA A 98 -11.73 -0.26 -3.71
C ALA A 98 -10.20 -0.32 -3.93
N LEU A 99 -9.75 -0.88 -5.05
CA LEU A 99 -8.33 -0.97 -5.39
C LEU A 99 -7.75 0.40 -5.76
N ILE A 100 -8.52 1.23 -6.48
CA ILE A 100 -8.15 2.63 -6.75
C ILE A 100 -7.94 3.39 -5.43
N LYS A 101 -8.89 3.27 -4.50
CA LYS A 101 -8.82 3.93 -3.19
C LYS A 101 -7.62 3.46 -2.37
N ALA A 102 -7.40 2.15 -2.28
CA ALA A 102 -6.28 1.59 -1.53
C ALA A 102 -4.93 2.06 -2.08
N ALA A 103 -4.77 2.06 -3.42
CA ALA A 103 -3.58 2.59 -4.07
C ALA A 103 -3.36 4.08 -3.76
N GLY A 104 -4.43 4.89 -3.84
CA GLY A 104 -4.36 6.32 -3.54
C GLY A 104 -3.95 6.62 -2.10
N LEU A 105 -4.50 5.89 -1.11
CA LEU A 105 -4.15 6.06 0.30
C LEU A 105 -2.69 5.69 0.59
N LEU A 106 -2.21 4.58 0.03
CA LEU A 106 -0.83 4.15 0.20
C LEU A 106 0.17 5.08 -0.50
N MET A 107 -0.16 5.55 -1.71
CA MET A 107 0.67 6.56 -2.38
C MET A 107 0.70 7.89 -1.63
N LYS A 108 -0.42 8.29 -1.04
CA LYS A 108 -0.47 9.46 -0.16
C LYS A 108 0.49 9.30 1.02
N ALA A 109 0.46 8.15 1.70
CA ALA A 109 1.40 7.85 2.78
C ALA A 109 2.88 7.90 2.31
N MET A 110 3.21 7.36 1.13
CA MET A 110 4.58 7.47 0.57
C MET A 110 5.03 8.92 0.33
N VAL A 111 4.12 9.80 -0.08
CA VAL A 111 4.42 11.20 -0.39
C VAL A 111 4.49 12.06 0.87
N GLU A 112 3.62 11.81 1.85
CA GLU A 112 3.54 12.59 3.08
C GLU A 112 4.58 12.17 4.12
N GLU A 113 4.83 10.87 4.27
CA GLU A 113 5.69 10.31 5.32
C GLU A 113 7.06 9.85 4.79
N GLY A 114 7.24 9.77 3.46
CA GLY A 114 8.50 9.38 2.85
C GLY A 114 9.52 10.53 2.78
N GLU A 115 10.78 10.19 2.50
CA GLU A 115 11.82 11.19 2.24
C GLU A 115 11.45 12.11 1.07
N GLN A 116 11.95 13.36 1.08
CA GLN A 116 11.69 14.34 0.02
C GLN A 116 11.98 13.80 -1.39
N ARG A 117 13.00 12.94 -1.53
CA ARG A 117 13.34 12.29 -2.80
C ARG A 117 12.25 11.33 -3.28
N VAL A 118 11.61 10.59 -2.38
CA VAL A 118 10.50 9.67 -2.68
C VAL A 118 9.32 10.48 -3.23
N ALA A 119 8.95 11.57 -2.55
CA ALA A 119 7.88 12.44 -3.01
C ALA A 119 8.14 13.03 -4.41
N GLN A 120 9.36 13.51 -4.67
CA GLN A 120 9.76 14.04 -5.98
C GLN A 120 9.72 12.97 -7.08
N ASP A 121 10.22 11.76 -6.81
CA ASP A 121 10.18 10.68 -7.81
C ASP A 121 8.74 10.23 -8.06
N MET A 122 7.92 10.06 -7.02
CA MET A 122 6.50 9.73 -7.14
C MET A 122 5.73 10.77 -7.98
N GLN A 123 6.00 12.07 -7.77
CA GLN A 123 5.42 13.14 -8.60
C GLN A 123 5.84 13.01 -10.07
N ARG A 124 7.12 12.72 -10.32
CA ARG A 124 7.63 12.49 -11.68
C ARG A 124 6.98 11.27 -12.33
N GLN A 125 6.85 10.16 -11.61
CA GLN A 125 6.17 8.95 -12.10
C GLN A 125 4.71 9.25 -12.43
N ALA A 126 4.00 10.00 -11.59
CA ALA A 126 2.61 10.38 -11.82
C ALA A 126 2.43 11.14 -13.15
N LEU A 127 3.35 12.07 -13.46
CA LEU A 127 3.35 12.80 -14.74
C LEU A 127 3.61 11.88 -15.93
N LEU A 128 4.53 10.92 -15.80
CA LEU A 128 4.88 9.98 -16.87
C LEU A 128 3.75 8.99 -17.18
N GLN A 129 2.96 8.60 -16.17
CA GLN A 129 1.89 7.62 -16.35
C GLN A 129 0.64 8.21 -17.02
N GLY A 130 0.55 9.54 -17.11
CA GLY A 130 -0.55 10.21 -17.81
C GLY A 130 -1.93 9.95 -17.20
N SER A 131 -2.00 9.46 -15.96
CA SER A 131 -3.26 9.09 -15.29
C SER A 131 -4.25 10.24 -15.25
N MET A 132 -3.75 11.48 -15.09
CA MET A 132 -4.57 12.70 -15.15
C MET A 132 -5.22 12.89 -16.53
N LEU A 133 -4.51 12.65 -17.62
CA LEU A 133 -5.05 12.77 -18.98
C LEU A 133 -6.15 11.72 -19.21
N TRP A 134 -5.95 10.51 -18.69
CA TRP A 134 -6.95 9.44 -18.76
C TRP A 134 -8.22 9.78 -17.96
N HIS A 135 -8.08 10.24 -16.71
CA HIS A 135 -9.22 10.65 -15.89
C HIS A 135 -9.94 11.87 -16.47
N LEU A 136 -9.20 12.85 -17.02
CA LEU A 136 -9.79 14.01 -17.69
C LEU A 136 -10.58 13.59 -18.93
N HIS A 137 -10.05 12.68 -19.74
CA HIS A 137 -10.74 12.15 -20.91
C HIS A 137 -12.05 11.46 -20.53
N ASN A 138 -12.04 10.53 -19.56
CA ASN A 138 -13.24 9.81 -19.13
C ASN A 138 -14.30 10.69 -18.43
N ALA A 139 -13.89 11.83 -17.88
CA ALA A 139 -14.82 12.79 -17.27
C ALA A 139 -15.45 13.73 -18.30
N ALA A 140 -14.74 14.01 -19.41
CA ALA A 140 -15.15 14.98 -20.41
C ALA A 140 -15.89 14.37 -21.61
N PHE A 141 -15.70 13.08 -21.89
CA PHE A 141 -16.27 12.36 -23.03
C PHE A 141 -16.90 11.03 -22.57
#